data_AF-A0A0M0BV10-F1
#
_entry.id   AF-A0A0M0BV10-F1
#
_cell.length_a   1.000
_cell.length_b   1.000
_cell.length_c   1.000
_cell.angle_alpha   90.00
_cell.angle_beta   90.00
_cell.angle_gamma   90.00
#
_symmetry.space_group_name_H-M   'P 1'
#
loop_
_entity.id
_entity.type
_entity.pdbx_description
1 polymer ?
#
loop_
_entity_poly.entity_id
_entity_poly.type
_entity_poly.pdbx_seq_one_letter_code
_entity_poly.pdbx_strand_id
1 'polypeptide(L)'
;GTVEGLLKDKEKLTEILMYHVVNGAVTAKEVAVHKNITTMQGQDVKVDAAKWHLHKTVKINDANIIKADVQADNGVIHVIDKVLIPK
;
A
#
# COMPACT_ATOMS: atom_id res chain seq x y z
N GLY A 1 22.53 -4.76 -7.88
CA GLY A 1 21.21 -5.39 -7.59
C GLY A 1 20.07 -4.49 -8.04
N THR A 2 18.86 -5.01 -8.19
CA THR A 2 17.68 -4.31 -8.75
C THR A 2 17.36 -2.97 -8.07
N VAL A 3 17.64 -2.85 -6.77
CA VAL A 3 17.47 -1.59 -6.00
C VAL A 3 18.44 -0.49 -6.45
N GLU A 4 19.69 -0.83 -6.77
CA GLU A 4 20.69 0.14 -7.25
C GLU A 4 20.37 0.65 -8.66
N GLY A 5 19.68 -0.16 -9.46
CA GLY A 5 19.16 0.25 -10.77
C GLY A 5 18.01 1.25 -10.63
N LEU A 6 17.10 1.02 -9.67
CA LEU A 6 15.99 1.93 -9.38
C LEU A 6 16.46 3.28 -8.81
N LEU A 7 17.53 3.30 -8.01
CA LEU A 7 18.09 4.55 -7.49
C LEU A 7 18.69 5.44 -8.60
N LYS A 8 19.05 4.86 -9.74
CA LYS A 8 19.56 5.60 -10.91
C LYS A 8 18.45 6.09 -11.84
N ASP A 9 17.26 5.48 -11.75
CA ASP A 9 16.09 5.79 -12.57
C ASP A 9 15.00 6.46 -11.72
N LYS A 10 15.10 7.79 -11.60
CA LYS A 10 14.22 8.59 -10.75
C LYS A 10 12.75 8.51 -11.17
N GLU A 11 12.47 8.33 -12.46
CA GLU A 11 11.10 8.25 -12.97
C GLU A 11 10.44 6.96 -12.50
N LYS A 12 11.12 5.82 -12.68
CA LYS A 12 10.62 4.52 -12.17
C LYS A 12 10.50 4.50 -10.65
N LEU A 13 11.46 5.09 -9.95
CA LEU A 13 11.37 5.18 -8.49
C LEU A 13 10.15 6.02 -8.05
N THR A 14 9.90 7.15 -8.72
CA THR A 14 8.73 7.99 -8.44
C THR A 14 7.44 7.22 -8.67
N GLU A 15 7.33 6.49 -9.78
CA GLU A 15 6.17 5.66 -10.09
C GLU A 15 5.90 4.61 -9.01
N ILE A 16 6.94 3.87 -8.59
CA ILE A 16 6.83 2.87 -7.52
C ILE A 16 6.38 3.53 -6.22
N LEU A 17 6.96 4.67 -5.83
CA LEU A 17 6.59 5.36 -4.61
C LEU A 17 5.15 5.87 -4.65
N MET A 18 4.71 6.45 -5.78
CA MET A 18 3.33 6.91 -5.94
C MET A 18 2.31 5.76 -5.91
N TYR A 19 2.72 4.54 -6.28
CA TYR A 19 1.88 3.35 -6.18
C TYR A 19 1.69 2.85 -4.74
N HIS A 20 2.49 3.34 -3.78
CA HIS A 20 2.29 3.08 -2.35
C HIS A 20 1.42 4.14 -1.65
N VAL A 21 1.06 5.23 -2.34
CA VAL A 21 0.33 6.35 -1.75
C VAL A 21 -1.10 6.36 -2.28
N VAL A 22 -2.05 6.60 -1.39
CA VAL A 22 -3.47 6.81 -1.70
C VAL A 22 -3.86 8.20 -1.19
N ASN A 23 -4.71 8.90 -1.93
CA ASN A 23 -5.20 10.21 -1.50
C ASN A 23 -6.14 10.07 -0.29
N GLY A 24 -5.82 10.79 0.78
CA GLY A 24 -6.61 10.86 2.02
C GLY A 24 -6.10 9.95 3.13
N ALA A 25 -6.66 10.15 4.32
CA ALA A 25 -6.40 9.32 5.49
C ALA A 25 -7.39 8.16 5.51
N VAL A 26 -6.92 6.95 5.17
CA VAL A 26 -7.77 5.75 5.14
C VAL A 26 -7.29 4.77 6.21
N THR A 27 -8.14 4.48 7.18
CA THR A 27 -7.87 3.51 8.25
C THR A 27 -7.92 2.08 7.72
N ALA A 28 -7.32 1.13 8.44
CA ALA A 28 -7.35 -0.28 8.06
C ALA A 28 -8.77 -0.85 7.98
N LYS A 29 -9.68 -0.34 8.83
CA LYS A 29 -11.10 -0.67 8.80
C LYS A 29 -11.78 -0.20 7.51
N GLU A 30 -11.46 1.00 7.05
CA GLU A 30 -11.97 1.54 5.79
C GLU A 30 -11.31 0.86 4.59
N VAL A 31 -10.01 0.56 4.65
CA VAL A 31 -9.33 -0.24 3.62
C VAL A 31 -10.02 -1.60 3.47
N ALA A 32 -10.33 -2.28 4.58
CA ALA A 32 -10.89 -3.62 4.58
C ALA A 32 -12.28 -3.77 3.96
N VAL A 33 -13.04 -2.68 3.77
CA VAL A 33 -14.34 -2.71 3.08
C VAL A 33 -14.23 -2.53 1.57
N HIS A 34 -13.08 -2.07 1.07
CA HIS A 34 -12.83 -1.91 -0.35
C HIS A 34 -12.30 -3.21 -0.96
N LYS A 35 -12.59 -3.44 -2.24
CA LYS A 35 -11.96 -4.51 -3.03
C LYS A 35 -10.72 -4.02 -3.78
N ASN A 36 -10.77 -2.77 -4.25
CA ASN A 36 -9.69 -2.09 -4.96
C ASN A 36 -9.61 -0.64 -4.45
N ILE A 37 -8.41 -0.09 -4.43
CA ILE A 37 -8.14 1.31 -4.07
C ILE A 37 -7.21 1.91 -5.11
N THR A 38 -7.59 3.05 -5.69
CA THR A 38 -6.76 3.77 -6.67
C THR A 38 -5.62 4.50 -5.96
N THR A 39 -4.40 4.30 -6.46
CA THR A 39 -3.19 4.93 -5.94
C THR A 39 -2.94 6.28 -6.59
N MET A 40 -2.01 7.07 -6.05
CA MET A 40 -1.57 8.33 -6.67
C MET A 40 -0.84 8.13 -8.01
N GLN A 41 -0.30 6.92 -8.24
CA GLN A 41 0.27 6.56 -9.55
C GLN A 41 -0.83 6.35 -10.62
N GLY A 42 -2.07 6.09 -10.20
CA GLY A 42 -3.25 5.96 -11.06
C GLY A 42 -3.74 4.53 -11.25
N GLN A 43 -2.90 3.52 -10.99
CA GLN A 43 -3.35 2.12 -10.95
C GLN A 43 -3.97 1.75 -9.60
N ASP A 44 -4.82 0.72 -9.63
CA ASP A 44 -5.44 0.17 -8.44
C ASP A 44 -4.53 -0.83 -7.71
N VAL A 45 -4.63 -0.84 -6.38
CA VAL A 45 -4.20 -1.96 -5.53
C VAL A 45 -5.41 -2.79 -5.13
N LYS A 46 -5.25 -4.11 -5.14
CA LYS A 46 -6.27 -5.04 -4.67
C LYS A 46 -6.20 -5.17 -3.15
N VAL A 47 -7.33 -5.11 -2.48
CA VAL A 47 -7.42 -5.37 -1.04
C VAL A 47 -7.98 -6.77 -0.83
N ASP A 48 -7.26 -7.56 -0.03
CA ASP A 48 -7.74 -8.85 0.48
C ASP A 48 -7.79 -8.78 2.01
N ALA A 49 -9.00 -8.55 2.51
CA ALA A 49 -9.32 -8.53 3.93
C ALA A 49 -9.99 -9.85 4.34
N ALA A 50 -9.24 -10.95 4.31
CA ALA A 50 -9.73 -12.25 4.74
C ALA A 50 -10.10 -12.26 6.23
N LYS A 51 -11.38 -12.04 6.56
CA LYS A 51 -11.97 -12.05 7.92
C LYS A 51 -11.15 -11.24 8.93
N TRP A 52 -11.20 -9.91 8.78
CA TRP A 52 -10.65 -8.89 9.69
C TRP A 52 -10.88 -9.14 11.20
N HIS A 53 -11.89 -9.93 11.58
CA HIS A 53 -12.28 -10.16 12.97
C HIS A 53 -11.66 -11.36 13.68
N LEU A 54 -10.82 -12.18 13.02
CA LEU A 54 -10.33 -13.46 13.60
C LEU A 54 -8.82 -13.68 13.46
N HIS A 55 -7.99 -12.65 13.65
CA HIS A 55 -6.51 -12.74 13.63
C HIS A 55 -5.86 -12.88 12.24
N LYS A 56 -6.47 -12.35 11.17
CA LYS A 56 -5.85 -12.32 9.83
C LYS A 56 -5.62 -10.90 9.32
N THR A 57 -4.43 -10.72 8.77
CA THR A 57 -3.87 -9.47 8.23
C THR A 57 -4.61 -9.03 6.97
N VAL A 58 -4.82 -7.73 6.82
CA VAL A 58 -5.23 -7.14 5.54
C VAL A 58 -4.04 -7.23 4.59
N LYS A 59 -4.28 -7.68 3.36
CA LYS A 59 -3.29 -7.68 2.29
C LYS A 59 -3.60 -6.63 1.24
N ILE A 60 -2.55 -5.98 0.76
CA ILE A 60 -2.57 -5.08 -0.38
C ILE A 60 -1.79 -5.76 -1.50
N ASN A 61 -2.47 -6.17 -2.57
CA ASN A 61 -1.97 -7.14 -3.54
C ASN A 61 -1.45 -8.40 -2.82
N ASP A 62 -0.15 -8.65 -2.89
CA ASP A 62 0.52 -9.78 -2.22
C ASP A 62 1.29 -9.35 -0.95
N ALA A 63 1.19 -8.09 -0.53
CA ALA A 63 1.88 -7.54 0.64
C ALA A 63 0.98 -7.60 1.89
N ASN A 64 1.49 -8.08 3.02
CA ASN A 64 0.76 -8.08 4.28
C ASN A 64 0.94 -6.76 5.01
N ILE A 65 -0.15 -6.19 5.55
CA ILE A 65 -0.04 -5.14 6.55
C ILE A 65 0.42 -5.77 7.87
N ILE A 66 1.63 -5.43 8.31
CA ILE A 66 2.24 -5.91 9.56
C ILE A 66 2.01 -4.95 10.72
N LYS A 67 1.76 -3.67 10.43
CA LYS A 67 1.35 -2.66 11.41
C LYS A 67 0.42 -1.68 10.72
N ALA A 68 -0.78 -1.54 11.24
CA ALA A 68 -1.80 -0.68 10.66
C ALA A 68 -2.06 0.56 11.53
N ASP A 69 -2.73 1.55 10.95
CA ASP A 69 -3.30 2.70 11.67
C ASP A 69 -2.26 3.54 12.44
N VAL A 70 -1.05 3.68 11.89
CA VAL A 70 -0.05 4.61 12.45
C VAL A 70 -0.42 6.02 12.04
N GLN A 71 -0.90 6.82 12.99
CA GLN A 71 -1.25 8.22 12.73
C GLN A 71 -0.02 9.06 12.40
N ALA A 72 -0.15 9.88 11.36
CA ALA A 72 0.78 10.93 10.98
C ALA A 72 0.02 12.24 10.81
N ASP A 73 0.73 13.37 10.84
CA ASP A 73 0.10 14.70 10.79
C ASP A 73 -0.71 14.93 9.50
N ASN A 74 -0.39 14.21 8.43
CA ASN A 74 -0.97 14.35 7.10
C ASN A 74 -1.70 13.09 6.59
N GLY A 75 -1.88 12.06 7.43
CA GLY A 75 -2.51 10.82 6.98
C GLY A 75 -2.35 9.64 7.93
N VAL A 76 -2.48 8.45 7.36
CA VAL A 76 -2.32 7.16 8.08
C VAL A 76 -1.31 6.32 7.35
N ILE A 77 -0.36 5.76 8.09
CA ILE A 77 0.66 4.85 7.57
C ILE A 77 0.27 3.41 7.91
N HIS A 78 0.30 2.56 6.88
CA HIS A 78 0.21 1.11 6.99
C HIS A 78 1.54 0.50 6.59
N VAL A 79 2.21 -0.18 7.52
CA VAL A 79 3.49 -0.84 7.28
C VAL A 79 3.23 -2.18 6.62
N ILE A 80 3.90 -2.42 5.49
CA ILE A 80 3.81 -3.65 4.71
C ILE A 80 5.15 -4.39 4.63
N ASP A 81 5.10 -5.71 4.43
CA ASP A 81 6.28 -6.58 4.36
C ASP A 81 6.87 -6.74 2.94
N LYS A 82 6.23 -6.16 1.92
CA LYS A 82 6.64 -6.30 0.52
C LYS A 82 6.39 -5.01 -0.27
N VAL A 83 7.33 -4.69 -1.16
CA VAL A 83 7.19 -3.55 -2.09
C VAL A 83 6.08 -3.84 -3.11
N LEU A 84 5.21 -2.86 -3.30
CA LEU A 84 4.19 -2.85 -4.35
C LEU A 84 4.83 -2.43 -5.67
N ILE A 85 4.69 -3.27 -6.69
CA ILE A 85 5.22 -3.00 -8.03
C ILE A 85 4.03 -2.76 -8.97
N PRO A 86 3.94 -1.58 -9.62
CA PRO A 86 2.96 -1.31 -10.67
C PRO A 86 3.08 -2.34 -11.82
N LYS A 87 1.98 -2.65 -12.51
CA LYS A 87 1.95 -3.67 -13.59
C LYS A 87 1.89 -3.06 -14.98
#